data_AF-A0AA41FJD7-F1
#
_entry.id   AF-A0AA41FJD7-F1
#
_cell.length_a   1.000
_cell.length_b   1.000
_cell.length_c   1.000
_cell.angle_alpha   90.00
_cell.angle_beta   90.00
_cell.angle_gamma   90.00
#
_symmetry.space_group_name_H-M   'P 1'
#
loop_
_entity.id
_entity.type
_entity.pdbx_description
1 polymer ?
#
loop_
_entity_poly.entity_id
_entity_poly.type
_entity_poly.pdbx_seq_one_letter_code
_entity_poly.pdbx_strand_id
1 'polypeptide(L)'
;MSEKRLIGDYPVIGIRPIIDARKGILDVRGSLEGQTMAMAQAAKQLLETNLKYTDGSPVRVIIADQTIGRVAESAACAEKFKKEGVDITLSVTPCWCYGSETMDMDPMTIKGVWGLNATERPGAVYLASVLAGYGRKGLPAFGIYGKDVQDADDTEIPRDVQEKLLRFGRAAVAAATMRGKSYLQIGAACMGISGSAIDPDFFEEYLGMRVESVDEVEVLRRIELEIYDQKEYEKALAWTKEKCPEGFDKNPEHARHTREQKEKNWEFTVKCALVIKDLMNGNKRLAQGCSEEMLGHNALAAGFQGQRQWTDYLPNTDFPEAILNSSFDWNGAREPYILATENDTLNGASMLFLKLLTNRAQMFADVRTCWSGDGVRRVTGYELEGHAKEADGFIHLINSGACCLDACAEARDGSGKPVIKPFWEMSKEDVDACLKATTWCEADLGYFRGGGYSSRFETKCEMPMTMIRLNIIKGIGPVVQIAEGWSVELPKEVSDVIWKRTDYTWPCTWFAPRTTPAGVFKSAYDVMNNWGANHGAISYGHVGADVISLCSMLRIPVCMHNVPEETIFRPACWNAYGMDKEGQDFRACAAYGPLYK
;
A
#
# COMPACT_ATOMS: atom_id res chain seq x y z
N MET A 1 -0.07 15.02 -11.91
CA MET A 1 0.41 13.75 -12.47
C MET A 1 1.92 13.81 -12.52
N SER A 2 2.62 12.78 -12.05
CA SER A 2 4.08 12.72 -12.12
C SER A 2 4.56 12.03 -13.39
N GLU A 3 5.84 12.22 -13.74
CA GLU A 3 6.47 11.40 -14.78
C GLU A 3 6.50 9.92 -14.34
N LYS A 4 6.27 9.03 -15.30
CA LYS A 4 6.27 7.59 -15.07
C LYS A 4 7.69 7.12 -14.73
N ARG A 5 7.84 6.58 -13.52
CA ARG A 5 9.12 6.19 -12.93
C ARG A 5 9.64 4.82 -13.38
N LEU A 6 8.72 3.88 -13.61
CA LEU A 6 9.05 2.46 -13.85
C LEU A 6 8.86 2.07 -15.32
N ILE A 7 9.63 1.07 -15.74
CA ILE A 7 9.57 0.48 -17.09
C ILE A 7 8.29 -0.37 -17.23
N GLY A 8 7.69 -0.34 -18.42
CA GLY A 8 6.46 -1.08 -18.75
C GLY A 8 5.19 -0.31 -18.37
N ASP A 9 4.07 -0.58 -19.05
CA ASP A 9 2.80 0.14 -18.84
C ASP A 9 2.06 -0.26 -17.57
N TYR A 10 1.15 0.61 -17.13
CA TYR A 10 0.26 0.29 -16.02
C TYR A 10 -0.78 -0.75 -16.45
N PRO A 11 -1.25 -1.59 -15.52
CA PRO A 11 -2.24 -2.63 -15.82
C PRO A 11 -3.57 -2.01 -16.25
N VAL A 12 -4.20 -2.59 -17.27
CA VAL A 12 -5.47 -2.12 -17.85
C VAL A 12 -6.64 -2.98 -17.37
N ILE A 13 -7.78 -2.35 -17.07
CA ILE A 13 -9.05 -3.05 -16.82
C ILE A 13 -9.80 -3.22 -18.14
N GLY A 14 -10.04 -4.46 -18.56
CA GLY A 14 -10.85 -4.82 -19.71
C GLY A 14 -12.29 -5.19 -19.33
N ILE A 15 -13.26 -4.42 -19.80
CA ILE A 15 -14.69 -4.68 -19.57
C ILE A 15 -15.27 -5.54 -20.70
N ARG A 16 -15.93 -6.63 -20.29
CA ARG A 16 -16.50 -7.67 -21.16
C ARG A 16 -18.04 -7.59 -21.09
N PRO A 17 -18.72 -6.88 -22.01
CA PRO A 17 -20.18 -6.86 -22.07
C PRO A 17 -20.72 -8.20 -22.58
N ILE A 18 -21.29 -9.01 -21.69
CA ILE A 18 -21.77 -10.37 -22.03
C ILE A 18 -23.27 -10.32 -22.35
N ILE A 19 -23.71 -11.03 -23.40
CA ILE A 19 -25.09 -10.97 -23.89
C ILE A 19 -25.66 -12.35 -24.23
N ASP A 20 -26.99 -12.48 -24.28
CA ASP A 20 -27.64 -13.63 -24.92
C ASP A 20 -27.42 -13.59 -26.44
N ALA A 21 -26.91 -14.69 -27.01
CA ALA A 21 -26.61 -14.75 -28.45
C ALA A 21 -27.85 -14.99 -29.34
N ARG A 22 -29.01 -15.34 -28.77
CA ARG A 22 -30.21 -15.69 -29.55
C ARG A 22 -30.74 -14.49 -30.31
N LYS A 23 -30.75 -14.56 -31.64
CA LYS A 23 -31.56 -13.66 -32.48
C LYS A 23 -32.97 -14.24 -32.64
N GLY A 24 -33.09 -15.35 -33.37
CA GLY A 24 -34.40 -15.96 -33.63
C GLY A 24 -35.35 -15.01 -34.35
N ILE A 25 -36.67 -15.32 -34.33
CA ILE A 25 -37.69 -14.47 -34.97
C ILE A 25 -37.86 -13.12 -34.24
N LEU A 26 -37.63 -13.10 -32.92
CA LEU A 26 -37.88 -11.93 -32.05
C LEU A 26 -36.64 -11.06 -31.79
N ASP A 27 -35.49 -11.40 -32.38
CA ASP A 27 -34.19 -10.76 -32.18
C ASP A 27 -33.86 -10.41 -30.70
N VAL A 28 -33.85 -11.44 -29.83
CA VAL A 28 -33.63 -11.24 -28.39
C VAL A 28 -32.32 -10.49 -28.12
N ARG A 29 -31.23 -10.86 -28.81
CA ARG A 29 -29.94 -10.18 -28.75
C ARG A 29 -30.06 -8.71 -29.14
N GLY A 30 -30.67 -8.41 -30.29
CA GLY A 30 -30.85 -7.04 -30.77
C GLY A 30 -31.55 -6.14 -29.76
N SER A 31 -32.51 -6.69 -29.00
CA SER A 31 -33.21 -5.95 -27.93
C SER A 31 -32.34 -5.58 -26.72
N LEU A 32 -31.18 -6.23 -26.54
CA LEU A 32 -30.31 -6.12 -25.36
C LEU A 32 -28.96 -5.45 -25.63
N GLU A 33 -28.57 -5.27 -26.91
CA GLU A 33 -27.27 -4.69 -27.29
C GLU A 33 -27.03 -3.33 -26.62
N GLY A 34 -28.01 -2.43 -26.70
CA GLY A 34 -27.92 -1.08 -26.15
C GLY A 34 -27.72 -1.07 -24.63
N GLN A 35 -28.56 -1.81 -23.89
CA GLN A 35 -28.49 -1.89 -22.44
C GLN A 35 -27.18 -2.54 -21.96
N THR A 36 -26.77 -3.64 -22.60
CA THR A 36 -25.54 -4.36 -22.23
C THR A 36 -24.31 -3.49 -22.43
N MET A 37 -24.23 -2.76 -23.55
CA MET A 37 -23.13 -1.85 -23.80
C MET A 37 -23.17 -0.61 -22.89
N ALA A 38 -24.36 -0.07 -22.60
CA ALA A 38 -24.52 1.04 -21.66
C ALA A 38 -24.01 0.69 -20.26
N MET A 39 -24.30 -0.53 -19.77
CA MET A 39 -23.79 -1.05 -18.50
C MET A 39 -22.26 -1.11 -18.48
N ALA A 40 -21.62 -1.52 -19.58
CA ALA A 40 -20.16 -1.51 -19.71
C ALA A 40 -19.58 -0.09 -19.70
N GLN A 41 -20.24 0.87 -20.37
CA GLN A 41 -19.83 2.28 -20.35
C GLN A 41 -19.99 2.92 -18.97
N ALA A 42 -21.06 2.61 -18.25
CA ALA A 42 -21.29 3.08 -16.89
C ALA A 42 -20.20 2.57 -15.93
N ALA A 43 -19.87 1.27 -16.01
CA ALA A 43 -18.77 0.68 -15.24
C ALA A 43 -17.41 1.31 -15.61
N LYS A 44 -17.14 1.55 -16.90
CA LYS A 44 -15.94 2.27 -17.36
C LYS A 44 -15.85 3.65 -16.72
N GLN A 45 -16.92 4.44 -16.83
CA GLN A 45 -16.96 5.79 -16.31
C GLN A 45 -16.75 5.82 -14.79
N LEU A 46 -17.40 4.93 -14.05
CA LEU A 46 -17.24 4.82 -12.60
C LEU A 46 -15.78 4.54 -12.22
N LEU A 47 -15.16 3.55 -12.87
CA LEU A 47 -13.78 3.15 -12.58
C LEU A 47 -12.77 4.25 -12.96
N GLU A 48 -12.87 4.83 -14.16
CA GLU A 48 -11.94 5.88 -14.62
C GLU A 48 -12.06 7.18 -13.81
N THR A 49 -13.26 7.50 -13.31
CA THR A 49 -13.48 8.72 -12.51
C THR A 49 -12.92 8.59 -11.10
N ASN A 50 -12.95 7.39 -10.51
CA ASN A 50 -12.66 7.18 -9.10
C ASN A 50 -11.31 6.51 -8.83
N LEU A 51 -10.71 5.85 -9.81
CA LEU A 51 -9.46 5.12 -9.64
C LEU A 51 -8.31 5.82 -10.36
N LYS A 52 -7.19 5.92 -9.67
CA LYS A 52 -5.93 6.48 -10.19
C LYS A 52 -4.79 5.51 -9.95
N TYR A 53 -3.83 5.48 -10.87
CA TYR A 53 -2.52 4.88 -10.63
C TYR A 53 -1.72 5.73 -9.64
N THR A 54 -0.58 5.21 -9.19
CA THR A 54 0.24 5.88 -8.17
C THR A 54 0.87 7.19 -8.64
N ASP A 55 0.94 7.46 -9.94
CA ASP A 55 1.36 8.76 -10.51
C ASP A 55 0.22 9.80 -10.60
N GLY A 56 -1.00 9.42 -10.20
CA GLY A 56 -2.19 10.26 -10.22
C GLY A 56 -2.97 10.30 -11.53
N SER A 57 -2.50 9.61 -12.57
CA SER A 57 -3.25 9.42 -13.81
C SER A 57 -4.45 8.47 -13.60
N PRO A 58 -5.59 8.69 -14.26
CA PRO A 58 -6.74 7.79 -14.17
C PRO A 58 -6.39 6.37 -14.61
N VAL A 59 -6.97 5.36 -13.95
CA VAL A 59 -6.83 3.96 -14.39
C VAL A 59 -7.37 3.81 -15.80
N ARG A 60 -6.62 3.19 -16.71
CA ARG A 60 -7.06 2.94 -18.08
C ARG A 60 -8.06 1.80 -18.10
N VAL A 61 -9.24 2.05 -18.66
CA VAL A 61 -10.28 1.04 -18.81
C VAL A 61 -10.66 0.91 -20.28
N ILE A 62 -10.72 -0.30 -20.82
CA ILE A 62 -11.12 -0.56 -22.21
C ILE A 62 -12.32 -1.48 -22.26
N ILE A 63 -13.14 -1.38 -23.30
CA ILE A 63 -14.31 -2.24 -23.50
C ILE A 63 -14.05 -3.11 -24.73
N ALA A 64 -14.57 -4.35 -24.73
CA ALA A 64 -14.59 -5.18 -25.94
C ALA A 64 -15.28 -4.46 -27.10
N ASP A 65 -14.87 -4.71 -28.35
CA ASP A 65 -15.41 -3.99 -29.52
C ASP A 65 -16.91 -4.26 -29.75
N GLN A 66 -17.40 -5.39 -29.26
CA GLN A 66 -18.78 -5.84 -29.39
C GLN A 66 -19.21 -6.62 -28.15
N THR A 67 -20.52 -6.83 -28.00
CA THR A 67 -21.06 -7.73 -26.99
C THR A 67 -20.66 -9.17 -27.25
N ILE A 68 -20.54 -9.96 -26.18
CA ILE A 68 -20.00 -11.32 -26.19
C ILE A 68 -21.13 -12.29 -25.85
N GLY A 69 -21.67 -12.97 -26.85
CA GLY A 69 -22.67 -14.02 -26.66
C GLY A 69 -22.15 -15.42 -26.93
N ARG A 70 -21.10 -15.59 -27.75
CA ARG A 70 -20.49 -16.89 -28.08
C ARG A 70 -18.96 -16.86 -27.97
N VAL A 71 -18.36 -18.05 -28.00
CA VAL A 71 -16.91 -18.24 -27.83
C VAL A 71 -16.06 -17.50 -28.87
N ALA A 72 -16.53 -17.33 -30.11
CA ALA A 72 -15.79 -16.59 -31.13
C ALA A 72 -15.59 -15.10 -30.75
N GLU A 73 -16.61 -14.49 -30.13
CA GLU A 73 -16.55 -13.10 -29.66
C GLU A 73 -15.71 -13.00 -28.39
N SER A 74 -15.78 -14.01 -27.52
CA SER A 74 -14.91 -14.13 -26.35
C SER A 74 -13.44 -14.19 -26.75
N ALA A 75 -13.11 -14.99 -27.78
CA ALA A 75 -11.75 -15.11 -28.33
C ALA A 75 -11.27 -13.80 -28.97
N ALA A 76 -12.13 -13.10 -29.72
CA ALA A 76 -11.80 -11.78 -30.29
C ALA A 76 -11.52 -10.74 -29.19
N CYS A 77 -12.33 -10.73 -28.12
CA CYS A 77 -12.10 -9.88 -26.96
C CYS A 77 -10.77 -10.20 -26.28
N ALA A 78 -10.45 -11.48 -26.07
CA ALA A 78 -9.18 -11.89 -25.47
C ALA A 78 -7.97 -11.47 -26.32
N GLU A 79 -8.05 -11.59 -27.64
CA GLU A 79 -6.98 -11.15 -28.56
C GLU A 79 -6.75 -9.64 -28.51
N LYS A 80 -7.84 -8.84 -28.46
CA LYS A 80 -7.73 -7.39 -28.24
C LYS A 80 -7.09 -7.09 -26.89
N PHE A 81 -7.59 -7.69 -25.83
CA PHE A 81 -7.15 -7.44 -24.45
C PHE A 81 -5.67 -7.77 -24.25
N LYS A 82 -5.20 -8.86 -24.86
CA LYS A 82 -3.78 -9.21 -24.88
C LYS A 82 -2.91 -8.14 -25.53
N LYS A 83 -3.34 -7.57 -26.67
CA LYS A 83 -2.60 -6.49 -27.36
C LYS A 83 -2.61 -5.18 -26.59
N GLU A 84 -3.67 -4.92 -25.85
CA GLU A 84 -3.87 -3.69 -25.09
C GLU A 84 -3.28 -3.74 -23.66
N GLY A 85 -2.68 -4.86 -23.26
CA GLY A 85 -2.06 -5.02 -21.94
C GLY A 85 -3.08 -5.14 -20.80
N VAL A 86 -4.19 -5.85 -21.02
CA VAL A 86 -5.19 -6.11 -19.98
C VAL A 86 -4.74 -7.23 -19.04
N ASP A 87 -4.60 -6.89 -17.77
CA ASP A 87 -4.33 -7.85 -16.68
C ASP A 87 -5.59 -8.13 -15.83
N ILE A 88 -6.65 -7.33 -15.99
CA ILE A 88 -7.83 -7.34 -15.12
C ILE A 88 -9.08 -7.37 -16.00
N THR A 89 -10.01 -8.28 -15.75
CA THR A 89 -11.27 -8.34 -16.51
C THR A 89 -12.50 -8.16 -15.63
N LEU A 90 -13.43 -7.34 -16.11
CA LEU A 90 -14.75 -7.15 -15.50
C LEU A 90 -15.83 -7.54 -16.51
N SER A 91 -16.49 -8.66 -16.29
CA SER A 91 -17.63 -9.05 -17.11
C SER A 91 -18.92 -8.42 -16.57
N VAL A 92 -19.72 -7.81 -17.44
CA VAL A 92 -20.99 -7.16 -17.07
C VAL A 92 -22.13 -7.70 -17.92
N THR A 93 -23.31 -7.90 -17.34
CA THR A 93 -24.51 -8.25 -18.13
C THR A 93 -25.82 -7.93 -17.42
N PRO A 94 -26.86 -7.52 -18.19
CA PRO A 94 -28.22 -7.45 -17.70
C PRO A 94 -29.02 -8.75 -17.90
N CYS A 95 -28.47 -9.80 -18.53
CA CYS A 95 -29.27 -10.93 -19.02
C CYS A 95 -28.63 -12.30 -18.84
N TRP A 96 -29.38 -13.36 -19.21
CA TRP A 96 -28.83 -14.71 -19.32
C TRP A 96 -27.79 -14.77 -20.45
N CYS A 97 -26.66 -15.42 -20.19
CA CYS A 97 -25.63 -15.69 -21.19
C CYS A 97 -25.06 -17.11 -21.01
N TYR A 98 -24.29 -17.61 -21.97
CA TYR A 98 -23.94 -19.03 -22.04
C TYR A 98 -22.69 -19.37 -21.23
N GLY A 99 -22.72 -19.09 -19.91
CA GLY A 99 -21.75 -19.53 -18.90
C GLY A 99 -20.31 -19.68 -19.40
N SER A 100 -19.87 -20.92 -19.61
CA SER A 100 -18.49 -21.21 -20.00
C SER A 100 -18.10 -20.84 -21.43
N GLU A 101 -19.05 -20.61 -22.34
CA GLU A 101 -18.75 -20.12 -23.69
C GLU A 101 -18.28 -18.67 -23.68
N THR A 102 -18.69 -17.88 -22.68
CA THR A 102 -18.45 -16.43 -22.60
C THR A 102 -17.48 -16.01 -21.50
N MET A 103 -17.04 -16.93 -20.65
CA MET A 103 -16.13 -16.64 -19.54
C MET A 103 -14.72 -16.24 -20.02
N ASP A 104 -13.98 -15.55 -19.17
CA ASP A 104 -12.55 -15.27 -19.36
C ASP A 104 -11.76 -16.48 -18.87
N MET A 105 -10.96 -17.08 -19.75
CA MET A 105 -10.26 -18.34 -19.50
C MET A 105 -8.76 -18.15 -19.21
N ASP A 106 -8.23 -16.93 -19.28
CA ASP A 106 -6.81 -16.68 -19.02
C ASP A 106 -6.53 -16.86 -17.52
N PRO A 107 -5.67 -17.78 -17.07
CA PRO A 107 -5.37 -17.94 -15.64
C PRO A 107 -4.69 -16.73 -15.01
N MET A 108 -4.04 -15.87 -15.81
CA MET A 108 -3.26 -14.73 -15.32
C MET A 108 -4.09 -13.47 -15.09
N THR A 109 -5.32 -13.39 -15.60
CA THR A 109 -6.16 -12.21 -15.36
C THR A 109 -6.84 -12.25 -13.99
N ILE A 110 -6.99 -11.10 -13.35
CA ILE A 110 -7.82 -10.95 -12.15
C ILE A 110 -9.25 -10.62 -12.58
N LYS A 111 -10.24 -11.40 -12.09
CA LYS A 111 -11.59 -11.43 -12.70
C LYS A 111 -12.68 -10.98 -11.76
N GLY A 112 -13.57 -10.13 -12.26
CA GLY A 112 -14.82 -9.73 -11.62
C GLY A 112 -16.01 -9.95 -12.56
N VAL A 113 -17.18 -10.24 -11.99
CA VAL A 113 -18.43 -10.37 -12.74
C VAL A 113 -19.53 -9.59 -12.03
N TRP A 114 -20.16 -8.65 -12.75
CA TRP A 114 -21.35 -7.93 -12.31
C TRP A 114 -22.57 -8.36 -13.12
N GLY A 115 -23.53 -8.99 -12.44
CA GLY A 115 -24.85 -9.29 -13.01
C GLY A 115 -25.90 -8.32 -12.47
N LEU A 116 -26.67 -7.70 -13.36
CA LEU A 116 -27.77 -6.81 -12.97
C LEU A 116 -28.82 -7.61 -12.18
N ASN A 117 -29.28 -7.01 -11.08
CA ASN A 117 -30.42 -7.52 -10.33
C ASN A 117 -31.71 -6.92 -10.90
N ALA A 118 -32.19 -7.47 -12.01
CA ALA A 118 -33.46 -7.10 -12.64
C ALA A 118 -34.29 -8.35 -12.93
N THR A 119 -35.60 -8.20 -13.11
CA THR A 119 -36.52 -9.34 -13.26
C THR A 119 -36.78 -9.73 -14.71
N GLU A 120 -36.88 -8.74 -15.59
CA GLU A 120 -37.20 -8.88 -17.00
C GLU A 120 -36.15 -9.72 -17.72
N ARG A 121 -34.89 -9.60 -17.28
CA ARG A 121 -33.75 -10.30 -17.84
C ARG A 121 -32.84 -10.81 -16.70
N PRO A 122 -32.47 -12.09 -16.71
CA PRO A 122 -31.92 -12.74 -15.53
C PRO A 122 -30.38 -12.59 -15.42
N GLY A 123 -29.88 -11.36 -15.31
CA GLY A 123 -28.45 -11.07 -15.18
C GLY A 123 -27.80 -11.75 -13.97
N ALA A 124 -28.49 -11.78 -12.84
CA ALA A 124 -28.07 -12.51 -11.63
C ALA A 124 -27.96 -14.03 -11.83
N VAL A 125 -28.77 -14.62 -12.73
CA VAL A 125 -28.71 -16.05 -13.04
C VAL A 125 -27.46 -16.36 -13.85
N TYR A 126 -27.08 -15.50 -14.80
CA TYR A 126 -25.78 -15.62 -15.46
C TYR A 126 -24.63 -15.51 -14.46
N LEU A 127 -24.68 -14.52 -13.56
CA LEU A 127 -23.66 -14.32 -12.53
C LEU A 127 -23.42 -15.60 -11.72
N ALA A 128 -24.48 -16.20 -11.16
CA ALA A 128 -24.36 -17.44 -10.41
C ALA A 128 -23.82 -18.60 -11.28
N SER A 129 -24.32 -18.74 -12.51
CA SER A 129 -23.89 -19.80 -13.44
C SER A 129 -22.42 -19.69 -13.83
N VAL A 130 -21.93 -18.48 -14.13
CA VAL A 130 -20.55 -18.28 -14.58
C VAL A 130 -19.57 -18.38 -13.42
N LEU A 131 -19.94 -17.91 -12.22
CA LEU A 131 -19.13 -18.08 -11.00
C LEU A 131 -18.99 -19.56 -10.61
N ALA A 132 -20.04 -20.37 -10.79
CA ALA A 132 -19.94 -21.82 -10.64
C ALA A 132 -18.96 -22.43 -11.68
N GLY A 133 -18.99 -21.93 -12.92
CA GLY A 133 -18.01 -22.30 -13.95
C GLY A 133 -16.57 -21.96 -13.58
N TYR A 134 -16.34 -20.75 -13.05
CA TYR A 134 -15.05 -20.28 -12.56
C TYR A 134 -14.53 -21.16 -11.42
N GLY A 135 -15.37 -21.43 -10.42
CA GLY A 135 -15.03 -22.32 -9.30
C GLY A 135 -14.69 -23.74 -9.76
N ARG A 136 -15.47 -24.31 -10.68
CA ARG A 136 -15.22 -25.65 -11.25
C ARG A 136 -13.90 -25.74 -12.02
N LYS A 137 -13.45 -24.64 -12.62
CA LYS A 137 -12.23 -24.59 -13.45
C LYS A 137 -10.99 -24.13 -12.69
N GLY A 138 -11.10 -23.85 -11.39
CA GLY A 138 -9.99 -23.35 -10.60
C GLY A 138 -9.54 -21.94 -10.99
N LEU A 139 -10.47 -21.10 -11.47
CA LEU A 139 -10.20 -19.73 -11.91
C LEU A 139 -10.97 -18.75 -11.01
N PRO A 140 -10.42 -18.32 -9.85
CA PRO A 140 -11.11 -17.43 -8.94
C PRO A 140 -11.63 -16.15 -9.61
N ALA A 141 -12.91 -15.82 -9.36
CA ALA A 141 -13.55 -14.60 -9.83
C ALA A 141 -14.44 -13.98 -8.74
N PHE A 142 -14.47 -12.66 -8.67
CA PHE A 142 -15.32 -11.89 -7.75
C PHE A 142 -16.75 -11.78 -8.29
N GLY A 143 -17.73 -11.95 -7.41
CA GLY A 143 -19.14 -11.81 -7.73
C GLY A 143 -19.72 -10.48 -7.22
N ILE A 144 -20.29 -9.69 -8.13
CA ILE A 144 -20.87 -8.38 -7.83
C ILE A 144 -22.37 -8.46 -8.14
N TYR A 145 -23.17 -8.37 -7.08
CA TYR A 145 -24.62 -8.44 -7.10
C TYR A 145 -25.18 -7.35 -6.19
N GLY A 146 -26.14 -6.59 -6.72
CA GLY A 146 -26.83 -5.52 -5.99
C GLY A 146 -27.96 -6.08 -5.12
N LYS A 147 -28.12 -5.51 -3.93
CA LYS A 147 -29.10 -5.99 -2.93
C LYS A 147 -30.56 -5.83 -3.38
N ASP A 148 -30.87 -4.73 -4.05
CA ASP A 148 -32.23 -4.35 -4.44
C ASP A 148 -32.46 -4.64 -5.93
N VAL A 149 -33.69 -4.99 -6.28
CA VAL A 149 -34.12 -5.15 -7.68
C VAL A 149 -34.18 -3.78 -8.33
N GLN A 150 -33.61 -3.66 -9.53
CA GLN A 150 -33.67 -2.47 -10.39
C GLN A 150 -34.65 -2.69 -11.54
N ASP A 151 -35.28 -1.60 -11.99
CA ASP A 151 -36.07 -1.59 -13.21
C ASP A 151 -35.15 -1.80 -14.43
N ALA A 152 -35.67 -2.40 -15.50
CA ALA A 152 -34.85 -2.76 -16.67
C ALA A 152 -34.21 -1.54 -17.38
N ASP A 153 -34.80 -0.35 -17.29
CA ASP A 153 -34.30 0.88 -17.87
C ASP A 153 -33.52 1.77 -16.87
N ASP A 154 -33.35 1.31 -15.63
CA ASP A 154 -32.50 1.98 -14.66
C ASP A 154 -31.03 1.89 -15.09
N THR A 155 -30.37 3.05 -15.13
CA THR A 155 -28.97 3.19 -15.55
C THR A 155 -28.06 3.56 -14.39
N GLU A 156 -28.61 3.79 -13.20
CA GLU A 156 -27.83 4.10 -12.01
C GLU A 156 -27.14 2.82 -11.50
N ILE A 157 -25.85 2.92 -11.18
CA ILE A 157 -25.15 1.83 -10.49
C ILE A 157 -25.46 1.95 -8.99
N PRO A 158 -26.08 0.95 -8.35
CA PRO A 158 -26.41 1.03 -6.92
C PRO A 158 -25.15 1.21 -6.05
N ARG A 159 -25.28 1.90 -4.92
CA ARG A 159 -24.13 2.23 -4.04
C ARG A 159 -23.33 0.99 -3.58
N ASP A 160 -24.01 -0.09 -3.25
CA ASP A 160 -23.37 -1.36 -2.84
C ASP A 160 -22.64 -2.06 -4.01
N VAL A 161 -23.13 -1.88 -5.23
CA VAL A 161 -22.45 -2.32 -6.46
C VAL A 161 -21.23 -1.43 -6.74
N GLN A 162 -21.37 -0.11 -6.62
CA GLN A 162 -20.26 0.84 -6.77
C GLN A 162 -19.12 0.50 -5.80
N GLU A 163 -19.44 0.25 -4.52
CA GLU A 163 -18.45 -0.10 -3.51
C GLU A 163 -17.64 -1.36 -3.91
N LYS A 164 -18.33 -2.42 -4.33
CA LYS A 164 -17.68 -3.68 -4.77
C LYS A 164 -16.87 -3.49 -6.05
N LEU A 165 -17.37 -2.73 -7.03
CA LEU A 165 -16.64 -2.42 -8.26
C LEU A 165 -15.35 -1.65 -7.97
N LEU A 166 -15.43 -0.63 -7.13
CA LEU A 166 -14.28 0.19 -6.76
C LEU A 166 -13.27 -0.58 -5.91
N ARG A 167 -13.73 -1.40 -4.96
CA ARG A 167 -12.84 -2.28 -4.15
C ARG A 167 -12.13 -3.31 -5.03
N PHE A 168 -12.88 -3.99 -5.91
CA PHE A 168 -12.30 -4.91 -6.89
C PHE A 168 -11.27 -4.19 -7.77
N GLY A 169 -11.63 -3.03 -8.35
CA GLY A 169 -10.74 -2.28 -9.23
C GLY A 169 -9.46 -1.83 -8.53
N ARG A 170 -9.55 -1.25 -7.32
CA ARG A 170 -8.37 -0.84 -6.54
C ARG A 170 -7.45 -2.03 -6.23
N ALA A 171 -8.00 -3.11 -5.68
CA ALA A 171 -7.21 -4.27 -5.30
C ALA A 171 -6.59 -4.99 -6.51
N ALA A 172 -7.33 -5.09 -7.62
CA ALA A 172 -6.84 -5.74 -8.84
C ALA A 172 -5.73 -4.93 -9.50
N VAL A 173 -5.87 -3.60 -9.57
CA VAL A 173 -4.82 -2.70 -10.07
C VAL A 173 -3.58 -2.79 -9.19
N ALA A 174 -3.73 -2.81 -7.86
CA ALA A 174 -2.61 -2.99 -6.94
C ALA A 174 -1.88 -4.33 -7.18
N ALA A 175 -2.62 -5.45 -7.23
CA ALA A 175 -2.05 -6.78 -7.47
C ALA A 175 -1.29 -6.86 -8.81
N ALA A 176 -1.87 -6.33 -9.89
CA ALA A 176 -1.27 -6.37 -11.22
C ALA A 176 -0.09 -5.39 -11.37
N THR A 177 -0.08 -4.26 -10.65
CA THR A 177 0.99 -3.25 -10.75
C THR A 177 2.35 -3.80 -10.31
N MET A 178 2.36 -4.68 -9.30
CA MET A 178 3.57 -5.29 -8.77
C MET A 178 4.29 -6.17 -9.80
N ARG A 179 3.53 -6.82 -10.68
CA ARG A 179 4.06 -7.78 -11.67
C ARG A 179 5.18 -7.15 -12.53
N GLY A 180 6.30 -7.84 -12.61
CA GLY A 180 7.48 -7.48 -13.39
C GLY A 180 8.29 -6.30 -12.83
N LYS A 181 7.93 -5.75 -11.66
CA LYS A 181 8.73 -4.73 -10.96
C LYS A 181 9.67 -5.38 -9.95
N SER A 182 10.65 -4.62 -9.47
CA SER A 182 11.63 -5.15 -8.52
C SER A 182 11.37 -4.69 -7.09
N TYR A 183 11.71 -5.53 -6.12
CA TYR A 183 12.13 -5.10 -4.80
C TYR A 183 13.65 -4.97 -4.81
N LEU A 184 14.19 -3.82 -4.41
CA LEU A 184 15.63 -3.60 -4.32
C LEU A 184 16.10 -3.70 -2.86
N GLN A 185 16.86 -4.74 -2.56
CA GLN A 185 17.60 -4.84 -1.30
C GLN A 185 18.91 -4.04 -1.40
N ILE A 186 19.09 -3.06 -0.50
CA ILE A 186 20.35 -2.33 -0.34
C ILE A 186 20.99 -2.78 0.98
N GLY A 187 22.07 -3.54 0.88
CA GLY A 187 22.67 -4.30 1.96
C GLY A 187 22.14 -5.73 2.03
N ALA A 188 21.90 -6.21 3.23
CA ALA A 188 21.53 -7.58 3.56
C ALA A 188 20.56 -7.63 4.76
N ALA A 189 20.58 -8.72 5.52
CA ALA A 189 19.79 -8.84 6.75
C ALA A 189 20.32 -7.88 7.83
N CYS A 190 19.41 -7.21 8.52
CA CYS A 190 19.70 -6.25 9.56
C CYS A 190 19.45 -6.87 10.94
N MET A 191 20.49 -6.94 11.78
CA MET A 191 20.39 -7.33 13.20
C MET A 191 19.66 -8.67 13.51
N GLY A 192 19.55 -9.57 12.53
CA GLY A 192 18.79 -10.81 12.68
C GLY A 192 17.27 -10.65 12.63
N ILE A 193 16.77 -9.49 12.17
CA ILE A 193 15.34 -9.25 11.94
C ILE A 193 14.86 -10.19 10.85
N SER A 194 13.87 -11.04 11.17
CA SER A 194 13.40 -12.08 10.24
C SER A 194 12.92 -11.52 8.91
N GLY A 195 12.27 -10.35 8.89
CA GLY A 195 11.77 -9.73 7.67
C GLY A 195 12.86 -9.13 6.78
N SER A 196 14.06 -8.92 7.31
CA SER A 196 15.21 -8.39 6.55
C SER A 196 15.98 -9.44 5.77
N ALA A 197 15.73 -10.73 6.07
CA ALA A 197 16.15 -11.81 5.20
C ALA A 197 15.15 -11.89 4.05
N ILE A 198 15.55 -11.38 2.88
CA ILE A 198 14.70 -11.42 1.69
C ILE A 198 14.35 -12.86 1.31
N ASP A 199 13.08 -13.07 0.99
CA ASP A 199 12.55 -14.35 0.48
C ASP A 199 12.17 -14.16 -0.99
N PRO A 200 13.05 -14.55 -1.94
CA PRO A 200 12.77 -14.38 -3.36
C PRO A 200 11.52 -15.14 -3.82
N ASP A 201 11.27 -16.34 -3.29
CA ASP A 201 10.10 -17.15 -3.66
C ASP A 201 8.79 -16.42 -3.29
N PHE A 202 8.76 -15.71 -2.17
CA PHE A 202 7.62 -14.84 -1.83
C PHE A 202 7.40 -13.74 -2.89
N PHE A 203 8.44 -12.96 -3.23
CA PHE A 203 8.30 -11.86 -4.19
C PHE A 203 7.96 -12.38 -5.60
N GLU A 204 8.56 -13.49 -6.02
CA GLU A 204 8.37 -14.06 -7.35
C GLU A 204 7.03 -14.79 -7.48
N GLU A 205 6.72 -15.73 -6.58
CA GLU A 205 5.54 -16.60 -6.70
C GLU A 205 4.23 -15.89 -6.31
N TYR A 206 4.26 -15.01 -5.30
CA TYR A 206 3.04 -14.32 -4.84
C TYR A 206 2.83 -12.97 -5.51
N LEU A 207 3.88 -12.16 -5.67
CA LEU A 207 3.76 -10.78 -6.15
C LEU A 207 4.13 -10.63 -7.64
N GLY A 208 4.76 -11.64 -8.24
CA GLY A 208 5.24 -11.59 -9.62
C GLY A 208 6.34 -10.56 -9.80
N MET A 209 7.02 -10.19 -8.71
CA MET A 209 8.10 -9.22 -8.65
C MET A 209 9.45 -9.91 -8.88
N ARG A 210 10.48 -9.10 -9.14
CA ARG A 210 11.88 -9.50 -9.12
C ARG A 210 12.52 -9.11 -7.80
N VAL A 211 13.58 -9.80 -7.41
CA VAL A 211 14.47 -9.36 -6.33
C VAL A 211 15.79 -8.93 -6.93
N GLU A 212 16.16 -7.68 -6.68
CA GLU A 212 17.48 -7.14 -6.98
C GLU A 212 18.20 -6.86 -5.65
N SER A 213 19.52 -6.99 -5.63
CA SER A 213 20.33 -6.75 -4.43
C SER A 213 21.61 -6.02 -4.80
N VAL A 214 21.92 -4.97 -4.05
CA VAL A 214 23.21 -4.26 -4.08
C VAL A 214 23.77 -4.19 -2.67
N ASP A 215 25.09 -4.28 -2.53
CA ASP A 215 25.74 -4.04 -1.25
C ASP A 215 25.74 -2.53 -0.93
N GLU A 216 25.76 -2.16 0.35
CA GLU A 216 25.80 -0.74 0.77
C GLU A 216 27.05 -0.02 0.25
N VAL A 217 28.14 -0.74 -0.06
CA VAL A 217 29.33 -0.22 -0.74
C VAL A 217 29.01 0.45 -2.07
N GLU A 218 27.94 0.05 -2.78
CA GLU A 218 27.54 0.74 -4.01
C GLU A 218 27.08 2.17 -3.73
N VAL A 219 26.42 2.42 -2.59
CA VAL A 219 26.04 3.78 -2.18
C VAL A 219 27.28 4.60 -1.88
N LEU A 220 28.25 4.03 -1.16
CA LEU A 220 29.54 4.69 -0.90
C LEU A 220 30.29 5.01 -2.19
N ARG A 221 30.42 4.02 -3.09
CA ARG A 221 31.11 4.20 -4.38
C ARG A 221 30.50 5.36 -5.16
N ARG A 222 29.17 5.45 -5.23
CA ARG A 222 28.51 6.55 -5.94
C ARG A 222 28.71 7.90 -5.26
N ILE A 223 28.79 7.94 -3.93
CA ILE A 223 29.08 9.18 -3.21
C ILE A 223 30.53 9.63 -3.43
N GLU A 224 31.49 8.71 -3.30
CA GLU A 224 32.93 9.00 -3.43
C GLU A 224 33.34 9.37 -4.86
N LEU A 225 32.77 8.68 -5.85
CA LEU A 225 33.04 8.93 -7.27
C LEU A 225 32.08 9.95 -7.90
N GLU A 226 31.27 10.63 -7.09
CA GLU A 226 30.34 11.68 -7.52
C GLU A 226 29.34 11.24 -8.60
N ILE A 227 28.82 10.02 -8.49
CA ILE A 227 27.85 9.40 -9.41
C ILE A 227 26.42 9.75 -8.93
N TYR A 228 26.07 11.02 -9.07
CA TYR A 228 24.74 11.58 -8.84
C TYR A 228 24.60 12.90 -9.62
N ASP A 229 23.38 13.41 -9.82
CA ASP A 229 23.18 14.72 -10.45
C ASP A 229 23.64 15.85 -9.51
N GLN A 230 24.80 16.45 -9.80
CA GLN A 230 25.39 17.53 -9.00
C GLN A 230 24.47 18.76 -8.90
N LYS A 231 23.70 19.09 -9.95
CA LYS A 231 22.76 20.22 -9.90
C LYS A 231 21.58 19.93 -9.00
N GLU A 232 21.11 18.67 -9.01
CA GLU A 232 20.07 18.26 -8.08
C GLU A 232 20.59 18.25 -6.63
N TYR A 233 21.82 17.80 -6.41
CA TYR A 233 22.48 17.84 -5.11
C TYR A 233 22.56 19.26 -4.53
N GLU A 234 23.04 20.24 -5.29
CA GLU A 234 23.11 21.63 -4.84
C GLU A 234 21.73 22.17 -4.43
N LYS A 235 20.70 21.87 -5.23
CA LYS A 235 19.31 22.23 -4.94
C LYS A 235 18.78 21.53 -3.69
N ALA A 236 19.02 20.23 -3.57
CA ALA A 236 18.57 19.41 -2.45
C ALA A 236 19.21 19.86 -1.14
N LEU A 237 20.51 20.14 -1.14
CA LEU A 237 21.24 20.61 0.04
C LEU A 237 20.79 22.01 0.46
N ALA A 238 20.62 22.94 -0.49
CA ALA A 238 20.12 24.27 -0.19
C ALA A 238 18.71 24.24 0.41
N TRP A 239 17.81 23.44 -0.17
CA TRP A 239 16.47 23.22 0.36
C TRP A 239 16.51 22.58 1.74
N THR A 240 17.37 21.58 1.96
CA THR A 240 17.52 20.90 3.26
C THR A 240 17.97 21.90 4.33
N LYS A 241 18.98 22.72 4.05
CA LYS A 241 19.44 23.78 4.98
C LYS A 241 18.35 24.80 5.31
N GLU A 242 17.45 25.10 4.37
CA GLU A 242 16.35 26.06 4.59
C GLU A 242 15.16 25.44 5.33
N LYS A 243 14.78 24.21 4.98
CA LYS A 243 13.50 23.60 5.35
C LYS A 243 13.57 22.53 6.43
N CYS A 244 14.76 22.02 6.73
CA CYS A 244 14.98 20.93 7.68
C CYS A 244 15.73 21.46 8.92
N PRO A 245 15.05 22.13 9.86
CA PRO A 245 15.71 22.69 11.03
C PRO A 245 16.22 21.58 11.95
N GLU A 246 17.47 21.70 12.41
CA GLU A 246 18.03 20.80 13.42
C GLU A 246 17.21 20.87 14.72
N GLY A 247 16.90 19.71 15.27
CA GLY A 247 16.25 19.55 16.57
C GLY A 247 17.25 19.58 17.73
N PHE A 248 16.76 19.26 18.93
CA PHE A 248 17.64 19.16 20.09
C PHE A 248 18.58 17.95 19.97
N ASP A 249 19.79 18.08 20.52
CA ASP A 249 20.80 17.03 20.55
C ASP A 249 20.84 16.36 21.93
N LYS A 250 20.36 15.12 22.01
CA LYS A 250 20.30 14.35 23.25
C LYS A 250 21.65 13.75 23.67
N ASN A 251 22.64 13.74 22.79
CA ASN A 251 23.94 13.16 23.10
C ASN A 251 24.62 13.96 24.22
N PRO A 252 25.36 13.31 25.12
CA PRO A 252 26.10 14.02 26.15
C PRO A 252 27.14 14.94 25.51
N GLU A 253 27.42 16.10 26.10
CA GLU A 253 28.23 17.16 25.50
C GLU A 253 29.58 16.68 24.96
N HIS A 254 30.23 15.75 25.66
CA HIS A 254 31.52 15.18 25.26
C HIS A 254 31.46 14.27 24.01
N ALA A 255 30.29 13.77 23.64
CA ALA A 255 30.09 12.89 22.49
C ALA A 255 29.51 13.64 21.28
N ARG A 256 28.97 14.86 21.46
CA ARG A 256 28.32 15.61 20.38
C ARG A 256 29.29 15.91 19.24
N HIS A 257 28.82 15.71 18.01
CA HIS A 257 29.52 16.16 16.81
C HIS A 257 29.69 17.69 16.81
N THR A 258 30.85 18.14 16.32
CA THR A 258 31.10 19.56 16.06
C THR A 258 30.22 20.07 14.93
N ARG A 259 30.10 21.40 14.80
CA ARG A 259 29.33 22.01 13.71
C ARG A 259 29.79 21.58 12.32
N GLU A 260 31.11 21.50 12.12
CA GLU A 260 31.71 21.03 10.87
C GLU A 260 31.37 19.56 10.57
N GLN A 261 31.39 18.70 11.59
CA GLN A 261 30.99 17.29 11.43
C GLN A 261 29.52 17.16 11.05
N LYS A 262 28.64 17.96 11.68
CA LYS A 262 27.21 18.00 11.36
C LYS A 262 26.94 18.47 9.93
N GLU A 263 27.66 19.50 9.47
CA GLU A 263 27.57 19.96 8.09
C GLU A 263 27.95 18.85 7.09
N LYS A 264 29.03 18.10 7.36
CA LYS A 264 29.42 16.94 6.54
C LYS A 264 28.39 15.81 6.58
N ASN A 265 27.80 15.53 7.74
CA ASN A 265 26.75 14.53 7.88
C ASN A 265 25.50 14.91 7.07
N TRP A 266 25.11 16.18 7.06
CA TRP A 266 24.02 16.68 6.21
C TRP A 266 24.32 16.53 4.72
N GLU A 267 25.51 16.91 4.28
CA GLU A 267 25.94 16.71 2.89
C GLU A 267 25.87 15.22 2.50
N PHE A 268 26.38 14.35 3.36
CA PHE A 268 26.40 12.91 3.12
C PHE A 268 24.99 12.31 3.05
N THR A 269 24.10 12.65 4.00
CA THR A 269 22.75 12.06 4.04
C THR A 269 21.88 12.56 2.88
N VAL A 270 22.06 13.80 2.42
CA VAL A 270 21.39 14.31 1.20
C VAL A 270 21.88 13.57 -0.04
N LYS A 271 23.19 13.29 -0.16
CA LYS A 271 23.73 12.47 -1.25
C LYS A 271 23.20 11.04 -1.20
N CYS A 272 23.08 10.44 -0.01
CA CYS A 272 22.46 9.11 0.16
C CYS A 272 21.04 9.08 -0.38
N ALA A 273 20.21 10.08 -0.07
CA ALA A 273 18.84 10.15 -0.56
C ALA A 273 18.77 10.19 -2.10
N LEU A 274 19.66 10.95 -2.74
CA LEU A 274 19.77 11.01 -4.21
C LEU A 274 20.23 9.67 -4.81
N VAL A 275 21.28 9.07 -4.24
CA VAL A 275 21.82 7.81 -4.71
C VAL A 275 20.82 6.67 -4.57
N ILE A 276 20.12 6.56 -3.45
CA ILE A 276 19.09 5.53 -3.23
C ILE A 276 17.94 5.72 -4.23
N LYS A 277 17.48 6.95 -4.45
CA LYS A 277 16.48 7.27 -5.47
C LYS A 277 16.92 6.84 -6.88
N ASP A 278 18.17 7.13 -7.23
CA ASP A 278 18.74 6.79 -8.54
C ASP A 278 18.95 5.28 -8.70
N LEU A 279 19.30 4.55 -7.64
CA LEU A 279 19.35 3.09 -7.63
C LEU A 279 17.98 2.48 -7.94
N MET A 280 16.91 3.01 -7.34
CA MET A 280 15.55 2.51 -7.57
C MET A 280 15.08 2.75 -9.01
N ASN A 281 15.28 3.96 -9.53
CA ASN A 281 14.61 4.41 -10.75
C ASN A 281 15.49 4.47 -12.00
N GLY A 282 16.80 4.59 -11.80
CA GLY A 282 17.71 5.12 -12.81
C GLY A 282 17.64 6.65 -12.88
N ASN A 283 18.65 7.24 -13.52
CA ASN A 283 18.73 8.69 -13.71
C ASN A 283 19.47 9.04 -14.99
N LYS A 284 18.78 9.59 -15.99
CA LYS A 284 19.38 9.97 -17.28
C LYS A 284 20.34 11.16 -17.20
N ARG A 285 20.43 11.84 -16.05
CA ARG A 285 21.27 13.02 -15.84
C ARG A 285 22.64 12.70 -15.22
N LEU A 286 22.94 11.43 -14.94
CA LEU A 286 24.28 11.03 -14.50
C LEU A 286 25.33 11.38 -15.56
N ALA A 287 26.59 11.49 -15.15
CA ALA A 287 27.68 11.89 -16.03
C ALA A 287 27.93 10.90 -17.18
N GLN A 288 28.54 11.37 -18.26
CA GLN A 288 28.96 10.53 -19.39
C GLN A 288 29.95 9.46 -18.89
N GLY A 289 29.66 8.19 -19.18
CA GLY A 289 30.42 7.03 -18.68
C GLY A 289 29.68 6.20 -17.62
N CYS A 290 28.60 6.73 -17.02
CA CYS A 290 27.78 6.02 -16.02
C CYS A 290 26.54 5.34 -16.66
N SER A 291 26.66 4.81 -17.88
CA SER A 291 25.50 4.32 -18.64
C SER A 291 24.81 3.12 -18.00
N GLU A 292 25.53 2.35 -17.18
CA GLU A 292 24.97 1.26 -16.39
C GLU A 292 24.15 1.80 -15.22
N GLU A 293 24.72 2.73 -14.43
CA GLU A 293 24.06 3.33 -13.28
C GLU A 293 22.82 4.14 -13.66
N MET A 294 22.79 4.68 -14.88
CA MET A 294 21.63 5.40 -15.45
C MET A 294 20.37 4.52 -15.56
N LEU A 295 20.51 3.20 -15.62
CA LEU A 295 19.38 2.27 -15.80
C LEU A 295 18.57 2.07 -14.51
N GLY A 296 19.25 2.10 -13.35
CA GLY A 296 18.66 1.71 -12.07
C GLY A 296 18.17 0.26 -12.06
N HIS A 297 17.32 -0.07 -11.09
CA HIS A 297 16.87 -1.44 -10.81
C HIS A 297 15.37 -1.66 -11.06
N ASN A 298 14.67 -0.69 -11.65
CA ASN A 298 13.23 -0.73 -11.89
C ASN A 298 12.44 -1.08 -10.61
N ALA A 299 12.85 -0.50 -9.48
CA ALA A 299 12.40 -0.87 -8.15
C ALA A 299 11.11 -0.14 -7.77
N LEU A 300 10.04 -0.91 -7.54
CA LEU A 300 8.77 -0.36 -7.04
C LEU A 300 8.86 -0.07 -5.53
N ALA A 301 9.61 -0.91 -4.81
CA ALA A 301 9.95 -0.77 -3.40
C ALA A 301 11.42 -1.15 -3.17
N ALA A 302 12.00 -0.67 -2.09
CA ALA A 302 13.36 -0.99 -1.67
C ALA A 302 13.45 -1.08 -0.14
N GLY A 303 14.59 -1.54 0.35
CA GLY A 303 14.97 -1.52 1.76
C GLY A 303 16.44 -1.15 1.92
N PHE A 304 16.77 -0.45 3.01
CA PHE A 304 18.15 -0.11 3.35
C PHE A 304 18.53 -0.75 4.67
N GLN A 305 19.58 -1.58 4.67
CA GLN A 305 19.97 -2.36 5.84
C GLN A 305 20.38 -1.43 7.00
N GLY A 306 21.35 -0.55 6.77
CA GLY A 306 21.89 0.40 7.73
C GLY A 306 22.58 -0.28 8.91
N GLN A 307 21.79 -0.74 9.86
CA GLN A 307 22.35 -1.39 11.03
C GLN A 307 22.90 -2.79 10.67
N ARG A 308 24.10 -3.17 11.11
CA ARG A 308 25.00 -2.41 12.00
C ARG A 308 26.19 -1.82 11.26
N GLN A 309 26.60 -2.42 10.15
CA GLN A 309 27.89 -2.19 9.52
C GLN A 309 28.00 -0.77 8.96
N TRP A 310 26.95 -0.28 8.29
CA TRP A 310 26.91 1.10 7.83
C TRP A 310 26.86 2.08 8.99
N THR A 311 25.87 1.96 9.88
CA THR A 311 25.64 2.96 10.95
C THR A 311 26.69 2.97 12.05
N ASP A 312 27.48 1.90 12.21
CA ASP A 312 28.62 1.86 13.12
C ASP A 312 29.79 2.75 12.63
N TYR A 313 29.76 3.20 11.37
CA TYR A 313 30.81 4.01 10.76
C TYR A 313 30.31 5.32 10.11
N LEU A 314 29.18 5.27 9.41
CA LEU A 314 28.65 6.34 8.57
C LEU A 314 27.32 6.87 9.10
N PRO A 315 26.93 8.11 8.73
CA PRO A 315 25.61 8.64 9.08
C PRO A 315 24.49 7.69 8.68
N ASN A 316 23.51 7.50 9.56
CA ASN A 316 22.35 6.67 9.28
C ASN A 316 21.49 7.23 8.13
N THR A 317 20.53 6.42 7.69
CA THR A 317 19.63 6.71 6.58
C THR A 317 18.28 7.26 7.02
N ASP A 318 18.18 7.81 8.24
CA ASP A 318 16.92 8.35 8.75
C ASP A 318 16.33 9.44 7.83
N PHE A 319 17.17 10.37 7.39
CA PHE A 319 16.76 11.44 6.47
C PHE A 319 16.35 10.89 5.09
N PRO A 320 17.17 10.05 4.39
CA PRO A 320 16.76 9.37 3.16
C PRO A 320 15.44 8.61 3.29
N GLU A 321 15.27 7.81 4.33
CA GLU A 321 14.06 7.02 4.58
C GLU A 321 12.85 7.91 4.80
N ALA A 322 12.97 8.96 5.62
CA ALA A 322 11.88 9.90 5.85
C ALA A 322 11.49 10.67 4.58
N ILE A 323 12.46 11.26 3.87
CA ILE A 323 12.18 12.12 2.72
C ILE A 323 11.72 11.33 1.50
N LEU A 324 12.25 10.13 1.26
CA LEU A 324 11.83 9.29 0.14
C LEU A 324 10.42 8.72 0.35
N ASN A 325 10.08 8.28 1.56
CA ASN A 325 8.72 7.84 1.88
C ASN A 325 7.70 9.00 1.96
N SER A 326 8.16 10.25 2.07
CA SER A 326 7.29 11.43 2.04
C SER A 326 6.74 11.73 0.64
N SER A 327 5.58 12.37 0.56
CA SER A 327 4.94 12.75 -0.69
C SER A 327 5.52 14.03 -1.33
N PHE A 328 6.67 14.50 -0.87
CA PHE A 328 7.33 15.72 -1.35
C PHE A 328 8.81 15.73 -0.99
N ASP A 329 9.59 16.52 -1.73
CA ASP A 329 10.97 16.85 -1.41
C ASP A 329 11.36 18.23 -2.02
N TRP A 330 12.66 18.47 -2.24
CA TRP A 330 13.19 19.66 -2.90
C TRP A 330 12.67 19.89 -4.33
N ASN A 331 12.03 18.91 -4.96
CA ASN A 331 11.36 19.03 -6.26
C ASN A 331 9.85 19.31 -6.16
N GLY A 332 9.31 19.45 -4.95
CA GLY A 332 7.88 19.66 -4.70
C GLY A 332 7.13 18.35 -4.43
N ALA A 333 5.81 18.40 -4.50
CA ALA A 333 4.96 17.22 -4.29
C ALA A 333 5.20 16.17 -5.37
N ARG A 334 5.37 14.92 -4.96
CA ARG A 334 5.65 13.77 -5.83
C ARG A 334 5.15 12.47 -5.24
N GLU A 335 5.06 11.44 -6.08
CA GLU A 335 4.78 10.08 -5.63
C GLU A 335 5.77 9.66 -4.51
N PRO A 336 5.29 9.14 -3.38
CA PRO A 336 6.17 8.62 -2.33
C PRO A 336 6.87 7.34 -2.79
N TYR A 337 8.14 7.19 -2.42
CA TYR A 337 8.84 5.91 -2.53
C TYR A 337 8.39 4.97 -1.42
N ILE A 338 8.66 3.67 -1.60
CA ILE A 338 8.64 2.71 -0.51
C ILE A 338 10.09 2.35 -0.24
N LEU A 339 10.62 2.83 0.87
CA LEU A 339 11.96 2.52 1.35
C LEU A 339 11.86 2.01 2.79
N ALA A 340 12.04 0.70 2.98
CA ALA A 340 11.93 0.06 4.27
C ALA A 340 13.21 0.26 5.11
N THR A 341 13.04 0.82 6.30
CA THR A 341 14.06 0.85 7.36
C THR A 341 14.53 -0.58 7.67
N GLU A 342 15.82 -0.73 7.98
CA GLU A 342 16.45 -2.00 8.37
C GLU A 342 16.34 -3.11 7.32
N ASN A 343 16.12 -2.73 6.07
CA ASN A 343 15.82 -3.62 4.95
C ASN A 343 14.71 -4.62 5.29
N ASP A 344 13.76 -4.27 6.16
CA ASP A 344 12.64 -5.18 6.48
C ASP A 344 11.73 -5.31 5.25
N THR A 345 12.03 -6.32 4.44
CA THR A 345 11.40 -6.56 3.14
C THR A 345 9.91 -6.86 3.27
N LEU A 346 9.49 -7.47 4.38
CA LEU A 346 8.09 -7.78 4.64
C LEU A 346 7.32 -6.53 5.10
N ASN A 347 7.95 -5.61 5.85
CA ASN A 347 7.36 -4.30 6.09
C ASN A 347 7.33 -3.46 4.82
N GLY A 348 8.36 -3.53 3.98
CA GLY A 348 8.38 -2.90 2.66
C GLY A 348 7.24 -3.39 1.75
N ALA A 349 6.98 -4.69 1.71
CA ALA A 349 5.83 -5.27 1.01
C ALA A 349 4.49 -4.80 1.63
N SER A 350 4.42 -4.71 2.95
CA SER A 350 3.24 -4.20 3.68
C SER A 350 2.94 -2.74 3.33
N MET A 351 3.97 -1.87 3.34
CA MET A 351 3.87 -0.48 2.88
C MET A 351 3.48 -0.43 1.41
N LEU A 352 4.05 -1.29 0.57
CA LEU A 352 3.71 -1.34 -0.85
C LEU A 352 2.23 -1.66 -1.09
N PHE A 353 1.67 -2.63 -0.38
CA PHE A 353 0.24 -2.96 -0.46
C PHE A 353 -0.62 -1.75 -0.15
N LEU A 354 -0.33 -1.07 0.97
CA LEU A 354 -1.08 0.09 1.40
C LEU A 354 -0.92 1.27 0.43
N LYS A 355 0.29 1.54 -0.08
CA LYS A 355 0.52 2.59 -1.08
C LYS A 355 -0.28 2.32 -2.35
N LEU A 356 -0.24 1.10 -2.87
CA LEU A 356 -0.95 0.77 -4.13
C LEU A 356 -2.48 0.83 -3.97
N LEU A 357 -3.00 0.58 -2.77
CA LEU A 357 -4.44 0.68 -2.50
C LEU A 357 -4.91 2.11 -2.27
N THR A 358 -4.04 3.01 -1.79
CA THR A 358 -4.44 4.34 -1.31
C THR A 358 -3.81 5.52 -2.05
N ASN A 359 -2.73 5.27 -2.78
CA ASN A 359 -1.85 6.26 -3.40
C ASN A 359 -1.26 7.30 -2.42
N ARG A 360 -1.16 6.95 -1.14
CA ARG A 360 -0.69 7.83 -0.04
C ARG A 360 0.69 7.41 0.44
N ALA A 361 1.39 8.33 1.11
CA ALA A 361 2.61 8.01 1.85
C ALA A 361 2.31 7.01 2.97
N GLN A 362 3.29 6.15 3.28
CA GLN A 362 3.12 5.03 4.21
C GLN A 362 4.08 5.16 5.36
N MET A 363 3.58 4.96 6.57
CA MET A 363 4.40 4.97 7.77
C MET A 363 5.07 3.61 7.92
N PHE A 364 6.37 3.64 8.21
CA PHE A 364 7.08 2.53 8.83
C PHE A 364 7.13 2.83 10.33
N ALA A 365 6.85 1.86 11.21
CA ALA A 365 6.98 2.06 12.65
C ALA A 365 7.36 0.78 13.39
N ASP A 366 8.13 0.92 14.48
CA ASP A 366 8.16 -0.08 15.54
C ASP A 366 6.84 -0.06 16.31
N VAL A 367 6.31 -1.25 16.57
CA VAL A 367 5.25 -1.54 17.55
C VAL A 367 5.89 -1.61 18.93
N ARG A 368 6.27 -0.45 19.46
CA ARG A 368 7.27 -0.34 20.51
C ARG A 368 6.77 -0.70 21.91
N THR A 369 5.63 -0.14 22.31
CA THR A 369 5.11 -0.29 23.69
C THR A 369 3.60 -0.21 23.71
N CYS A 370 2.94 -1.11 24.44
CA CYS A 370 1.53 -0.98 24.81
C CYS A 370 1.43 -0.21 26.14
N TRP A 371 0.67 0.88 26.13
CA TRP A 371 0.33 1.67 27.30
C TRP A 371 -1.13 1.41 27.66
N SER A 372 -1.36 0.55 28.66
CA SER A 372 -2.72 0.30 29.18
C SER A 372 -3.25 1.52 29.94
N GLY A 373 -4.57 1.58 30.15
CA GLY A 373 -5.21 2.63 30.96
C GLY A 373 -4.57 2.78 32.35
N ASP A 374 -4.36 1.66 33.05
CA ASP A 374 -3.67 1.64 34.35
C ASP A 374 -2.20 2.08 34.25
N GLY A 375 -1.52 1.70 33.17
CA GLY A 375 -0.13 2.08 32.92
C GLY A 375 0.04 3.59 32.76
N VAL A 376 -0.86 4.22 32.01
CA VAL A 376 -0.90 5.68 31.82
C VAL A 376 -1.24 6.37 33.13
N ARG A 377 -2.34 5.98 33.78
CA ARG A 377 -2.78 6.55 35.06
C ARG A 377 -1.66 6.51 36.12
N ARG A 378 -0.94 5.40 36.23
CA ARG A 378 0.15 5.25 37.18
C ARG A 378 1.33 6.18 36.90
N VAL A 379 1.67 6.42 35.63
CA VAL A 379 2.87 7.19 35.25
C VAL A 379 2.59 8.68 35.14
N THR A 380 1.39 9.07 34.72
CA THR A 380 1.05 10.48 34.41
C THR A 380 -0.07 11.02 35.29
N GLY A 381 -0.80 10.17 36.02
CA GLY A 381 -2.02 10.56 36.73
C GLY A 381 -3.23 10.76 35.83
N TYR A 382 -3.11 10.53 34.52
CA TYR A 382 -4.15 10.79 33.54
C TYR A 382 -5.06 9.57 33.32
N GLU A 383 -6.36 9.83 33.24
CA GLU A 383 -7.37 8.85 32.83
C GLU A 383 -7.54 8.92 31.32
N LEU A 384 -7.42 7.78 30.63
CA LEU A 384 -7.66 7.75 29.18
C LEU A 384 -9.10 8.10 28.83
N GLU A 385 -9.25 8.78 27.70
CA GLU A 385 -10.52 9.17 27.09
C GLU A 385 -10.59 8.70 25.63
N GLY A 386 -11.75 8.86 24.99
CA GLY A 386 -11.96 8.54 23.57
C GLY A 386 -11.59 7.09 23.18
N HIS A 387 -11.08 6.92 21.96
CA HIS A 387 -10.69 5.61 21.45
C HIS A 387 -9.59 4.92 22.28
N ALA A 388 -8.70 5.68 22.92
CA ALA A 388 -7.70 5.11 23.83
C ALA A 388 -8.35 4.45 25.06
N LYS A 389 -9.45 5.02 25.57
CA LYS A 389 -10.23 4.40 26.64
C LYS A 389 -11.00 3.16 26.16
N GLU A 390 -11.61 3.24 24.98
CA GLU A 390 -12.34 2.11 24.36
C GLU A 390 -11.45 0.90 24.10
N ALA A 391 -10.16 1.13 23.83
CA ALA A 391 -9.15 0.11 23.64
C ALA A 391 -8.43 -0.31 24.94
N ASP A 392 -8.81 0.25 26.11
CA ASP A 392 -8.07 0.08 27.37
C ASP A 392 -6.57 0.35 27.25
N GLY A 393 -6.21 1.34 26.43
CA GLY A 393 -4.83 1.69 26.13
C GLY A 393 -4.60 2.09 24.68
N PHE A 394 -3.32 2.26 24.35
CA PHE A 394 -2.84 2.51 23.01
C PHE A 394 -1.45 1.90 22.80
N ILE A 395 -1.06 1.75 21.55
CA ILE A 395 0.25 1.28 21.12
C ILE A 395 1.08 2.49 20.69
N HIS A 396 2.29 2.61 21.22
CA HIS A 396 3.28 3.58 20.79
C HIS A 396 3.93 3.08 19.50
N LEU A 397 3.60 3.74 18.38
CA LEU A 397 4.20 3.50 17.08
C LEU A 397 5.30 4.54 16.85
N ILE A 398 6.55 4.08 16.76
CA ILE A 398 7.73 4.94 16.77
C ILE A 398 8.90 4.26 16.09
N ASN A 399 9.11 4.52 14.80
CA ASN A 399 10.27 3.96 14.10
C ASN A 399 11.58 4.44 14.73
N SER A 400 12.67 3.72 14.47
CA SER A 400 14.02 3.99 14.96
C SER A 400 14.71 5.21 14.32
N GLY A 401 13.95 6.25 13.97
CA GLY A 401 14.46 7.52 13.48
C GLY A 401 13.71 8.13 12.29
N ALA A 402 13.18 7.30 11.38
CA ALA A 402 12.58 7.75 10.12
C ALA A 402 11.06 7.55 10.05
N CYS A 403 10.31 8.53 9.54
CA CYS A 403 8.94 8.32 9.09
C CYS A 403 8.59 9.33 8.00
N CYS A 404 7.63 9.00 7.12
CA CYS A 404 7.14 9.97 6.14
C CYS A 404 6.60 11.21 6.87
N LEU A 405 6.99 12.41 6.41
CA LEU A 405 6.61 13.66 7.06
C LEU A 405 5.11 13.91 6.98
N ASP A 406 4.44 13.32 5.99
CA ASP A 406 2.98 13.26 5.89
C ASP A 406 2.30 12.84 7.22
N ALA A 407 2.93 11.93 7.98
CA ALA A 407 2.36 11.39 9.21
C ALA A 407 2.36 12.36 10.40
N CYS A 408 2.99 13.54 10.28
CA CYS A 408 2.78 14.63 11.24
C CYS A 408 1.32 15.13 11.22
N ALA A 409 0.57 14.80 10.15
CA ALA A 409 -0.86 15.07 9.99
C ALA A 409 -1.22 16.56 9.94
N GLU A 410 -0.34 17.39 9.38
CA GLU A 410 -0.59 18.82 9.22
C GLU A 410 -1.29 19.21 7.92
N ALA A 411 -1.37 18.31 6.93
CA ALA A 411 -2.18 18.53 5.74
C ALA A 411 -3.69 18.52 6.07
N ARG A 412 -4.47 19.26 5.29
CA ARG A 412 -5.92 19.48 5.55
C ARG A 412 -6.77 19.19 4.33
N ASP A 413 -7.85 18.41 4.47
CA ASP A 413 -8.81 18.19 3.38
C ASP A 413 -9.64 19.46 3.08
N GLY A 414 -10.53 19.38 2.07
CA GLY A 414 -11.41 20.50 1.71
C GLY A 414 -12.39 20.95 2.81
N SER A 415 -12.55 20.14 3.87
CA SER A 415 -13.35 20.47 5.05
C SER A 415 -12.51 20.99 6.24
N GLY A 416 -11.19 21.05 6.08
CA GLY A 416 -10.26 21.47 7.13
C GLY A 416 -9.88 20.35 8.12
N LYS A 417 -10.16 19.08 7.82
CA LYS A 417 -9.79 17.95 8.69
C LYS A 417 -8.37 17.44 8.39
N PRO A 418 -7.62 16.98 9.40
CA PRO A 418 -6.32 16.32 9.21
C PRO A 418 -6.41 15.10 8.30
N VAL A 419 -5.46 14.98 7.37
CA VAL A 419 -5.40 13.89 6.39
C VAL A 419 -3.98 13.67 5.89
N ILE A 420 -3.62 12.44 5.51
CA ILE A 420 -2.45 12.16 4.67
C ILE A 420 -2.92 12.08 3.23
N LYS A 421 -2.61 13.03 2.35
CA LYS A 421 -3.19 13.11 1.00
C LYS A 421 -2.41 12.26 -0.02
N PRO A 422 -3.02 11.85 -1.14
CA PRO A 422 -2.27 11.56 -2.35
C PRO A 422 -1.47 12.80 -2.78
N PHE A 423 -0.28 12.61 -3.32
CA PHE A 423 0.64 13.72 -3.57
C PHE A 423 0.09 14.78 -4.55
N TRP A 424 -0.79 14.40 -5.49
CA TRP A 424 -1.39 15.34 -6.44
C TRP A 424 -2.45 16.26 -5.81
N GLU A 425 -2.83 16.01 -4.55
CA GLU A 425 -3.71 16.86 -3.75
C GLU A 425 -2.94 17.69 -2.71
N MET A 426 -1.62 17.50 -2.59
CA MET A 426 -0.77 18.26 -1.69
C MET A 426 -0.54 19.67 -2.24
N SER A 427 -0.97 20.68 -1.49
CA SER A 427 -0.65 22.07 -1.78
C SER A 427 0.72 22.45 -1.22
N LYS A 428 1.22 23.62 -1.60
CA LYS A 428 2.45 24.16 -1.01
C LYS A 428 2.28 24.39 0.50
N GLU A 429 1.11 24.84 0.92
CA GLU A 429 0.76 25.07 2.32
C GLU A 429 0.76 23.76 3.13
N ASP A 430 0.25 22.66 2.57
CA ASP A 430 0.33 21.34 3.20
C ASP A 430 1.79 20.92 3.43
N VAL A 431 2.63 21.08 2.39
CA VAL A 431 4.07 20.75 2.43
C VAL A 431 4.80 21.59 3.48
N ASP A 432 4.63 22.91 3.44
CA ASP A 432 5.25 23.85 4.39
C ASP A 432 4.79 23.56 5.84
N ALA A 433 3.53 23.16 6.04
CA ALA A 433 3.01 22.78 7.36
C ALA A 433 3.65 21.49 7.89
N CYS A 434 3.82 20.47 7.03
CA CYS A 434 4.48 19.22 7.42
C CYS A 434 5.97 19.44 7.78
N LEU A 435 6.66 20.27 7.01
CA LEU A 435 8.06 20.66 7.29
C LEU A 435 8.17 21.39 8.62
N LYS A 436 7.25 22.32 8.91
CA LYS A 436 7.24 23.09 10.16
C LYS A 436 6.98 22.24 11.40
N ALA A 437 6.19 21.17 11.28
CA ALA A 437 5.93 20.24 12.37
C ALA A 437 7.09 19.27 12.65
N THR A 438 8.08 19.22 11.77
CA THR A 438 9.22 18.30 11.85
C THR A 438 10.50 19.03 12.27
N THR A 439 11.25 18.42 13.18
CA THR A 439 12.62 18.82 13.53
C THR A 439 13.57 17.65 13.30
N TRP A 440 14.82 17.93 12.94
CA TRP A 440 15.79 16.90 12.58
C TRP A 440 16.84 16.73 13.68
N CYS A 441 16.61 15.76 14.56
CA CYS A 441 17.47 15.54 15.73
C CYS A 441 18.72 14.76 15.36
N GLU A 442 19.88 15.15 15.90
CA GLU A 442 21.09 14.34 15.77
C GLU A 442 20.82 12.94 16.32
N ALA A 443 21.19 11.93 15.54
CA ALA A 443 21.04 10.54 15.91
C ALA A 443 21.72 10.22 17.25
N ASP A 444 21.20 9.22 17.96
CA ASP A 444 21.81 8.73 19.19
C ASP A 444 23.14 8.04 18.88
N LEU A 445 24.27 8.66 19.24
CA LEU A 445 25.61 8.16 18.95
C LEU A 445 25.96 6.89 19.73
N GLY A 446 25.14 6.51 20.73
CA GLY A 446 25.22 5.20 21.37
C GLY A 446 24.79 4.05 20.46
N TYR A 447 23.87 4.31 19.52
CA TYR A 447 23.36 3.34 18.55
C TYR A 447 23.94 3.57 17.15
N PHE A 448 23.89 4.82 16.66
CA PHE A 448 24.30 5.23 15.33
C PHE A 448 25.61 6.01 15.41
N ARG A 449 26.73 5.29 15.53
CA ARG A 449 28.05 5.88 15.80
C ARG A 449 28.52 6.85 14.73
N GLY A 450 28.08 6.67 13.48
CA GLY A 450 28.38 7.60 12.39
C GLY A 450 27.49 8.85 12.36
N GLY A 451 26.51 8.99 13.27
CA GLY A 451 25.57 10.10 13.31
C GLY A 451 24.39 9.93 12.37
N GLY A 452 23.83 11.06 11.92
CA GLY A 452 22.61 11.12 11.10
C GLY A 452 21.53 11.97 11.75
N TYR A 453 20.34 12.01 11.12
CA TYR A 453 19.28 12.95 11.49
C TYR A 453 17.90 12.30 11.50
N SER A 454 17.37 12.04 12.70
CA SER A 454 16.04 11.47 12.89
C SER A 454 14.94 12.51 12.64
N SER A 455 13.88 12.12 11.93
CA SER A 455 12.72 12.96 11.61
C SER A 455 11.74 13.02 12.79
N ARG A 456 11.94 13.98 13.70
CA ARG A 456 11.15 14.11 14.91
C ARG A 456 9.88 14.94 14.67
N PHE A 457 8.73 14.30 14.82
CA PHE A 457 7.41 14.93 14.93
C PHE A 457 6.49 14.08 15.82
N GLU A 458 5.30 14.59 16.14
CA GLU A 458 4.25 13.82 16.80
C GLU A 458 2.95 13.98 16.00
N THR A 459 2.24 12.88 15.76
CA THR A 459 0.89 12.90 15.17
C THR A 459 -0.12 13.38 16.20
N LYS A 460 -0.44 14.68 16.19
CA LYS A 460 -1.29 15.35 17.19
C LYS A 460 -2.73 15.53 16.74
N CYS A 461 -3.35 14.45 16.28
CA CYS A 461 -4.75 14.46 15.92
C CYS A 461 -5.31 13.05 15.87
N GLU A 462 -6.63 12.97 15.87
CA GLU A 462 -7.33 11.74 15.54
C GLU A 462 -7.44 11.59 14.02
N MET A 463 -6.85 10.52 13.48
CA MET A 463 -7.02 10.11 12.10
C MET A 463 -7.37 8.62 12.06
N PRO A 464 -8.31 8.19 11.19
CA PRO A 464 -8.49 6.77 10.94
C PRO A 464 -7.20 6.21 10.34
N MET A 465 -6.78 5.04 10.84
CA MET A 465 -5.56 4.38 10.41
C MET A 465 -5.78 2.88 10.25
N THR A 466 -5.03 2.28 9.33
CA THR A 466 -4.92 0.83 9.19
C THR A 466 -3.45 0.45 9.32
N MET A 467 -3.12 -0.31 10.37
CA MET A 467 -1.82 -0.94 10.52
C MET A 467 -1.88 -2.35 9.93
N ILE A 468 -0.94 -2.72 9.07
CA ILE A 468 -0.80 -4.08 8.56
C ILE A 468 0.63 -4.60 8.75
N ARG A 469 0.74 -5.93 8.80
CA ARG A 469 2.03 -6.62 8.78
C ARG A 469 1.92 -7.91 7.99
N LEU A 470 2.81 -8.08 7.03
CA LEU A 470 3.07 -9.36 6.37
C LEU A 470 4.15 -10.13 7.13
N ASN A 471 3.92 -11.42 7.36
CA ASN A 471 4.89 -12.34 7.95
C ASN A 471 4.98 -13.62 7.11
N ILE A 472 6.12 -14.29 7.13
CA ILE A 472 6.28 -15.61 6.49
C ILE A 472 6.34 -16.67 7.59
N ILE A 473 5.40 -17.61 7.56
CA ILE A 473 5.30 -18.69 8.54
C ILE A 473 5.66 -20.01 7.89
N LYS A 474 6.67 -20.69 8.41
CA LYS A 474 7.10 -21.99 7.90
C LYS A 474 5.94 -22.99 7.90
N GLY A 475 5.67 -23.57 6.73
CA GLY A 475 4.58 -24.53 6.53
C GLY A 475 3.22 -23.90 6.16
N ILE A 476 3.10 -22.57 6.20
CA ILE A 476 1.92 -21.83 5.75
C ILE A 476 2.26 -20.93 4.56
N GLY A 477 3.41 -20.25 4.60
CA GLY A 477 3.79 -19.21 3.63
C GLY A 477 3.50 -17.80 4.17
N PRO A 478 3.30 -16.80 3.30
CA PRO A 478 2.98 -15.44 3.73
C PRO A 478 1.59 -15.39 4.38
N VAL A 479 1.46 -14.59 5.44
CA VAL A 479 0.19 -14.24 6.10
C VAL A 479 0.16 -12.75 6.42
N VAL A 480 -1.02 -12.15 6.46
CA VAL A 480 -1.20 -10.72 6.78
C VAL A 480 -2.04 -10.53 8.04
N GLN A 481 -1.60 -9.60 8.89
CA GLN A 481 -2.34 -9.08 10.03
C GLN A 481 -2.82 -7.66 9.73
N ILE A 482 -4.02 -7.31 10.18
CA ILE A 482 -4.68 -6.02 9.94
C ILE A 482 -5.25 -5.51 11.26
N ALA A 483 -4.95 -4.27 11.63
CA ALA A 483 -5.57 -3.58 12.75
C ALA A 483 -6.03 -2.19 12.29
N GLU A 484 -7.34 -2.02 12.08
CA GLU A 484 -7.95 -0.70 11.92
C GLU A 484 -8.08 -0.04 13.30
N GLY A 485 -7.89 1.28 13.34
CA GLY A 485 -7.98 2.07 14.55
C GLY A 485 -7.80 3.54 14.26
N TRP A 486 -7.28 4.29 15.23
CA TRP A 486 -7.06 5.71 15.10
C TRP A 486 -5.73 6.12 15.71
N SER A 487 -5.08 7.13 15.14
CA SER A 487 -4.16 7.93 15.97
C SER A 487 -4.97 8.63 17.06
N VAL A 488 -4.37 8.87 18.22
CA VAL A 488 -5.02 9.60 19.32
C VAL A 488 -4.17 10.78 19.75
N GLU A 489 -4.83 11.90 20.04
CA GLU A 489 -4.18 13.08 20.61
C GLU A 489 -4.23 12.97 22.14
N LEU A 490 -3.06 12.78 22.74
CA LEU A 490 -2.92 12.84 24.20
C LEU A 490 -2.67 14.29 24.64
N PRO A 491 -3.09 14.68 25.87
CA PRO A 491 -2.67 15.97 26.42
C PRO A 491 -1.15 16.10 26.39
N LYS A 492 -0.66 17.29 26.04
CA LYS A 492 0.77 17.53 25.76
C LYS A 492 1.67 17.05 26.91
N GLU A 493 1.30 17.32 28.15
CA GLU A 493 2.03 16.92 29.34
C GLU A 493 2.05 15.41 29.57
N VAL A 494 1.00 14.69 29.15
CA VAL A 494 0.94 13.22 29.19
C VAL A 494 1.83 12.64 28.11
N SER A 495 1.69 13.11 26.88
CA SER A 495 2.52 12.70 25.75
C SER A 495 4.01 12.95 26.01
N ASP A 496 4.37 14.17 26.44
CA ASP A 496 5.76 14.54 26.73
C ASP A 496 6.40 13.61 27.79
N VAL A 497 5.65 13.23 28.83
CA VAL A 497 6.15 12.30 29.88
C VAL A 497 6.38 10.90 29.30
N ILE A 498 5.48 10.40 28.46
CA ILE A 498 5.60 9.05 27.87
C ILE A 498 6.71 9.01 26.82
N TRP A 499 6.74 9.98 25.91
CA TRP A 499 7.67 10.04 24.79
C TRP A 499 9.13 10.20 25.28
N LYS A 500 9.39 11.06 26.27
CA LYS A 500 10.73 11.24 26.87
C LYS A 500 11.29 9.99 27.53
N ARG A 501 10.44 9.04 27.94
CA ARG A 501 10.86 7.75 28.52
C ARG A 501 11.22 6.70 27.47
N THR A 502 10.92 6.95 26.20
CA THR A 502 11.11 5.98 25.10
C THR A 502 12.27 6.43 24.22
N ASP A 503 12.02 7.37 23.30
CA ASP A 503 13.04 8.07 22.54
C ASP A 503 12.46 9.39 22.03
N TYR A 504 12.86 10.51 22.63
CA TYR A 504 12.27 11.82 22.31
C TYR A 504 12.76 12.41 20.99
N THR A 505 13.68 11.74 20.28
CA THR A 505 14.24 12.18 18.98
C THR A 505 13.60 11.52 17.77
N TRP A 506 12.73 10.52 17.98
CA TRP A 506 12.13 9.72 16.91
C TRP A 506 10.66 10.09 16.67
N PRO A 507 10.10 9.86 15.46
CA PRO A 507 8.71 10.21 15.13
C PRO A 507 7.71 9.42 15.96
N CYS A 508 6.68 10.09 16.49
CA CYS A 508 5.77 9.53 17.47
C CYS A 508 4.31 9.51 16.99
N THR A 509 3.67 8.35 17.06
CA THR A 509 2.22 8.19 16.87
C THR A 509 1.64 7.29 17.97
N TRP A 510 0.57 7.76 18.62
CA TRP A 510 -0.20 6.97 19.58
C TRP A 510 -1.37 6.31 18.85
N PHE A 511 -1.41 4.98 18.79
CA PHE A 511 -2.42 4.26 18.03
C PHE A 511 -3.37 3.47 18.94
N ALA A 512 -4.66 3.76 18.87
CA ALA A 512 -5.71 2.99 19.53
C ALA A 512 -6.42 2.09 18.50
N PRO A 513 -6.29 0.74 18.59
CA PRO A 513 -7.00 -0.15 17.69
C PRO A 513 -8.50 -0.16 17.97
N ARG A 514 -9.33 -0.31 16.93
CA ARG A 514 -10.76 -0.58 17.09
C ARG A 514 -10.94 -1.93 17.79
N THR A 515 -11.66 -1.93 18.90
CA THR A 515 -11.94 -3.14 19.66
C THR A 515 -13.17 -3.89 19.15
N THR A 516 -13.22 -5.18 19.46
CA THR A 516 -14.38 -6.05 19.23
C THR A 516 -14.68 -6.85 20.49
N PRO A 517 -15.94 -7.30 20.70
CA PRO A 517 -16.32 -8.00 21.93
C PRO A 517 -15.63 -9.35 22.17
N ALA A 518 -14.99 -9.94 21.15
CA ALA A 518 -14.40 -11.27 21.21
C ALA A 518 -13.09 -11.35 20.39
N GLY A 519 -12.34 -12.44 20.52
CA GLY A 519 -11.10 -12.64 19.76
C GLY A 519 -9.92 -11.82 20.27
N VAL A 520 -9.00 -11.48 19.36
CA VAL A 520 -7.70 -10.84 19.65
C VAL A 520 -7.73 -9.30 19.66
N PHE A 521 -8.92 -8.70 19.50
CA PHE A 521 -9.11 -7.24 19.46
C PHE A 521 -9.90 -6.74 20.67
N LYS A 522 -9.70 -7.30 21.87
CA LYS A 522 -10.42 -6.85 23.07
C LYS A 522 -9.81 -5.59 23.68
N SER A 523 -8.52 -5.37 23.48
CA SER A 523 -7.76 -4.23 23.99
C SER A 523 -6.54 -3.94 23.11
N ALA A 524 -5.89 -2.79 23.33
CA ALA A 524 -4.60 -2.49 22.74
C ALA A 524 -3.52 -3.52 23.12
N TYR A 525 -3.59 -4.07 24.34
CA TYR A 525 -2.70 -5.13 24.79
C TYR A 525 -2.89 -6.40 23.97
N ASP A 526 -4.12 -6.86 23.77
CA ASP A 526 -4.40 -8.08 23.01
C ASP A 526 -3.92 -7.96 21.56
N VAL A 527 -4.08 -6.78 20.95
CA VAL A 527 -3.57 -6.50 19.60
C VAL A 527 -2.05 -6.58 19.57
N MET A 528 -1.35 -5.88 20.47
CA MET A 528 0.12 -5.91 20.50
C MET A 528 0.66 -7.31 20.82
N ASN A 529 0.05 -8.02 21.76
CA ASN A 529 0.47 -9.36 22.19
C ASN A 529 0.33 -10.41 21.08
N ASN A 530 -0.55 -10.18 20.11
CA ASN A 530 -0.74 -11.06 18.95
C ASN A 530 -0.06 -10.54 17.68
N TRP A 531 0.60 -9.37 17.72
CA TRP A 531 1.31 -8.83 16.56
C TRP A 531 2.57 -9.65 16.26
N GLY A 532 2.76 -10.05 15.01
CA GLY A 532 3.73 -11.09 14.61
C GLY A 532 5.16 -10.61 14.38
N ALA A 533 5.43 -9.31 14.52
CA ALA A 533 6.75 -8.72 14.30
C ALA A 533 6.96 -7.49 15.19
N ASN A 534 8.18 -6.95 15.24
CA ASN A 534 8.45 -5.67 15.88
C ASN A 534 7.98 -4.47 15.04
N HIS A 535 7.82 -4.64 13.72
CA HIS A 535 7.38 -3.56 12.82
C HIS A 535 5.91 -3.66 12.40
N GLY A 536 5.34 -2.53 12.01
CA GLY A 536 4.09 -2.41 11.26
C GLY A 536 4.19 -1.36 10.17
N ALA A 537 3.38 -1.52 9.12
CA ALA A 537 3.16 -0.50 8.10
C ALA A 537 1.79 0.14 8.33
N ILE A 538 1.70 1.47 8.29
CA ILE A 538 0.47 2.19 8.62
C ILE A 538 0.07 3.15 7.51
N SER A 539 -1.19 3.07 7.12
CA SER A 539 -1.83 4.00 6.18
C SER A 539 -2.91 4.81 6.88
N TYR A 540 -3.11 6.05 6.41
CA TYR A 540 -4.35 6.78 6.65
C TYR A 540 -5.55 6.04 6.05
N GLY A 541 -6.68 6.10 6.77
CA GLY A 541 -7.95 5.50 6.40
C GLY A 541 -8.16 4.09 6.98
N HIS A 542 -9.43 3.66 7.00
CA HIS A 542 -9.83 2.27 7.26
C HIS A 542 -9.92 1.52 5.94
N VAL A 543 -8.82 0.87 5.58
CA VAL A 543 -8.61 0.21 4.28
C VAL A 543 -8.48 -1.30 4.41
N GLY A 544 -8.82 -1.88 5.57
CA GLY A 544 -8.66 -3.30 5.84
C GLY A 544 -9.46 -4.20 4.89
N ALA A 545 -10.67 -3.79 4.49
CA ALA A 545 -11.48 -4.52 3.50
C ALA A 545 -10.81 -4.57 2.10
N ASP A 546 -10.11 -3.50 1.73
CA ASP A 546 -9.36 -3.42 0.47
C ASP A 546 -8.10 -4.30 0.55
N VAL A 547 -7.42 -4.33 1.71
CA VAL A 547 -6.29 -5.25 1.98
C VAL A 547 -6.73 -6.71 1.93
N ILE A 548 -7.87 -7.07 2.53
CA ILE A 548 -8.42 -8.44 2.46
C ILE A 548 -8.70 -8.85 1.00
N SER A 549 -9.26 -7.92 0.21
CA SER A 549 -9.54 -8.17 -1.21
C SER A 549 -8.24 -8.41 -1.99
N LEU A 550 -7.23 -7.57 -1.80
CA LEU A 550 -5.90 -7.73 -2.38
C LEU A 550 -5.26 -9.07 -1.97
N CYS A 551 -5.27 -9.39 -0.68
CA CYS A 551 -4.69 -10.63 -0.17
C CYS A 551 -5.36 -11.88 -0.77
N SER A 552 -6.68 -11.87 -0.96
CA SER A 552 -7.37 -12.97 -1.65
C SER A 552 -7.02 -13.10 -3.14
N MET A 553 -6.70 -11.99 -3.81
CA MET A 553 -6.16 -12.01 -5.18
C MET A 553 -4.73 -12.55 -5.22
N LEU A 554 -3.94 -12.37 -4.17
CA LEU A 554 -2.58 -12.90 -4.09
C LEU A 554 -2.51 -14.29 -3.43
N ARG A 555 -3.63 -14.77 -2.88
CA ARG A 555 -3.77 -16.01 -2.11
C ARG A 555 -2.91 -16.01 -0.84
N ILE A 556 -2.90 -14.86 -0.16
CA ILE A 556 -2.25 -14.65 1.13
C ILE A 556 -3.34 -14.69 2.23
N PRO A 557 -3.31 -15.66 3.16
CA PRO A 557 -4.28 -15.70 4.26
C PRO A 557 -4.18 -14.47 5.17
N VAL A 558 -5.33 -13.98 5.62
CA VAL A 558 -5.41 -12.95 6.66
C VAL A 558 -5.61 -13.62 8.02
N CYS A 559 -4.56 -13.64 8.84
CA CYS A 559 -4.54 -14.39 10.10
C CYS A 559 -5.00 -13.60 11.33
N MET A 560 -5.25 -12.29 11.17
CA MET A 560 -5.75 -11.41 12.23
C MET A 560 -6.37 -10.16 11.59
N HIS A 561 -7.66 -9.87 11.83
CA HIS A 561 -8.28 -8.60 11.43
C HIS A 561 -9.48 -8.20 12.31
N ASN A 562 -9.72 -6.89 12.44
CA ASN A 562 -10.92 -6.31 13.06
C ASN A 562 -11.87 -5.64 12.04
N VAL A 563 -11.68 -5.97 10.76
CA VAL A 563 -12.56 -5.55 9.66
C VAL A 563 -13.95 -6.20 9.83
N PRO A 564 -15.06 -5.45 9.72
CA PRO A 564 -16.41 -6.01 9.83
C PRO A 564 -16.68 -7.08 8.77
N GLU A 565 -17.29 -8.18 9.17
CA GLU A 565 -17.48 -9.37 8.33
C GLU A 565 -18.26 -9.06 7.03
N GLU A 566 -19.24 -8.16 7.10
CA GLU A 566 -20.08 -7.74 5.98
C GLU A 566 -19.30 -6.99 4.88
N THR A 567 -18.11 -6.48 5.21
CA THR A 567 -17.25 -5.77 4.25
C THR A 567 -16.20 -6.68 3.59
N ILE A 568 -16.06 -7.92 4.08
CA ILE A 568 -15.14 -8.92 3.50
C ILE A 568 -15.58 -9.24 2.07
N PHE A 569 -14.68 -8.97 1.12
CA PHE A 569 -14.93 -9.22 -0.29
C PHE A 569 -13.78 -10.04 -0.88
N ARG A 570 -14.09 -11.26 -1.31
CA ARG A 570 -13.15 -12.26 -1.85
C ARG A 570 -13.76 -12.91 -3.11
N PRO A 571 -12.99 -13.66 -3.91
CA PRO A 571 -13.55 -14.43 -5.02
C PRO A 571 -14.67 -15.37 -4.54
N ALA A 572 -15.72 -15.52 -5.33
CA ALA A 572 -16.93 -16.23 -4.91
C ALA A 572 -16.68 -17.69 -4.50
N CYS A 573 -15.64 -18.31 -5.05
CA CYS A 573 -15.24 -19.67 -4.71
C CYS A 573 -14.75 -19.85 -3.26
N TRP A 574 -14.33 -18.79 -2.56
CA TRP A 574 -13.99 -18.86 -1.12
C TRP A 574 -15.16 -19.39 -0.30
N ASN A 575 -16.39 -19.02 -0.66
CA ASN A 575 -17.60 -19.50 0.04
C ASN A 575 -17.77 -21.02 -0.01
N ALA A 576 -17.21 -21.70 -1.01
CA ALA A 576 -17.23 -23.17 -1.10
C ALA A 576 -16.27 -23.85 -0.12
N TYR A 577 -15.31 -23.11 0.45
CA TYR A 577 -14.36 -23.61 1.44
C TYR A 577 -14.88 -23.52 2.89
N GLY A 578 -16.10 -23.00 3.12
CA GLY A 578 -16.76 -23.01 4.43
C GLY A 578 -17.40 -21.67 4.79
N MET A 579 -18.26 -21.67 5.81
CA MET A 579 -18.94 -20.45 6.28
C MET A 579 -18.06 -19.59 7.20
N ASP A 580 -17.22 -20.24 7.99
CA ASP A 580 -16.22 -19.56 8.83
C ASP A 580 -15.21 -18.81 7.95
N LYS A 581 -15.15 -17.48 8.09
CA LYS A 581 -14.44 -16.56 7.18
C LYS A 581 -12.93 -16.71 7.24
N GLU A 582 -12.39 -17.02 8.41
CA GLU A 582 -10.96 -17.29 8.59
C GLU A 582 -10.61 -18.66 7.98
N GLY A 583 -11.32 -19.72 8.37
CA GLY A 583 -11.07 -21.07 7.90
C GLY A 583 -11.24 -21.22 6.38
N GLN A 584 -12.23 -20.56 5.77
CA GLN A 584 -12.35 -20.58 4.31
C GLN A 584 -11.15 -19.93 3.61
N ASP A 585 -10.53 -18.91 4.22
CA ASP A 585 -9.43 -18.17 3.63
C ASP A 585 -8.16 -19.02 3.58
N PHE A 586 -7.80 -19.63 4.71
CA PHE A 586 -6.66 -20.55 4.78
C PHE A 586 -6.82 -21.72 3.81
N ARG A 587 -8.01 -22.35 3.76
CA ARG A 587 -8.26 -23.48 2.86
C ARG A 587 -8.22 -23.09 1.39
N ALA A 588 -8.81 -21.94 1.02
CA ALA A 588 -8.79 -21.46 -0.35
C ALA A 588 -7.37 -21.05 -0.79
N CYS A 589 -6.65 -20.29 0.04
CA CYS A 589 -5.26 -19.89 -0.25
C CYS A 589 -4.35 -21.12 -0.40
N ALA A 590 -4.47 -22.11 0.49
CA ALA A 590 -3.70 -23.36 0.37
C ALA A 590 -4.05 -24.16 -0.89
N ALA A 591 -5.32 -24.18 -1.30
CA ALA A 591 -5.78 -24.94 -2.47
C ALA A 591 -5.37 -24.28 -3.80
N TYR A 592 -5.41 -22.94 -3.88
CA TYR A 592 -5.06 -22.21 -5.10
C TYR A 592 -3.57 -21.90 -5.22
N GLY A 593 -2.86 -21.80 -4.09
CA GLY A 593 -1.44 -21.45 -4.07
C GLY A 593 -1.14 -20.03 -4.55
N PRO A 594 0.16 -19.68 -4.65
CA PRO A 594 0.62 -18.38 -5.13
C PRO A 594 0.10 -18.07 -6.55
N LEU A 595 -0.13 -16.79 -6.86
CA LEU A 595 -0.73 -16.39 -8.14
C LEU A 595 0.16 -16.68 -9.37
N TYR A 596 1.48 -16.68 -9.21
CA TYR A 596 2.43 -16.75 -10.34
C TYR A 596 3.21 -18.07 -10.41
N LYS A 597 2.73 -19.13 -9.74
CA LYS A 597 3.35 -20.46 -9.69
C LYS A 597 2.74 -21.46 -10.69
#